data_AF-A0A537VBY9-F1
#
_entry.id   AF-A0A537VBY9-F1
#
_cell.length_a   1.000
_cell.length_b   1.000
_cell.length_c   1.000
_cell.angle_alpha   90.00
_cell.angle_beta   90.00
_cell.angle_gamma   90.00
#
_symmetry.space_group_name_H-M   'P 1'
#
loop_
_entity.id
_entity.type
_entity.pdbx_description
1 polymer ?
#
loop_
_entity_poly.entity_id
_entity_poly.type
_entity_poly.pdbx_seq_one_letter_code
_entity_poly.pdbx_strand_id
1 'polypeptide(L)'
;MMVERGTWLVPTLTAGDTTEELAKDPKLAPEIRAKFEGLGRPEFDAMRLAAEAGVKVAMGTDCPVAPHGWNLNELAHMAANGFTPAEALVAATSSAAELMGLQDHLGSLAPGKIADVVV
;
A
#
# COMPACT_ATOMS: atom_id res chain seq x y z
N MET A 1 -13.92 -10.39 11.97
CA MET A 1 -13.42 -9.14 11.34
C MET A 1 -11.89 -9.14 11.29
N MET A 2 -11.24 -8.29 10.47
CA MET A 2 -9.77 -8.32 10.26
C MET A 2 -8.98 -8.12 11.57
N VAL A 3 -9.38 -7.13 12.38
CA VAL A 3 -8.75 -6.82 13.68
C VAL A 3 -8.72 -8.05 14.59
N GLU A 4 -9.86 -8.74 14.74
CA GLU A 4 -9.99 -9.95 15.59
C GLU A 4 -9.07 -11.09 15.15
N ARG A 5 -8.70 -11.14 13.88
CA ARG A 5 -7.88 -12.20 13.28
C ARG A 5 -6.44 -11.78 13.06
N GLY A 6 -6.07 -10.55 13.41
CA GLY A 6 -4.76 -9.98 13.10
C GLY A 6 -4.45 -9.96 11.60
N THR A 7 -5.49 -9.88 10.75
CA THR A 7 -5.33 -9.86 9.29
C THR A 7 -4.78 -8.52 8.84
N TRP A 8 -3.87 -8.57 7.87
CA TRP A 8 -3.22 -7.40 7.30
C TRP A 8 -4.00 -6.81 6.13
N LEU A 9 -3.95 -5.49 6.00
CA LEU A 9 -4.33 -4.76 4.80
C LEU A 9 -3.05 -4.35 4.03
N VAL A 10 -3.06 -4.57 2.72
CA VAL A 10 -2.10 -3.99 1.78
C VAL A 10 -2.92 -3.12 0.80
N PRO A 11 -2.82 -1.78 0.86
CA PRO A 11 -3.86 -0.92 0.32
C PRO A 11 -3.72 -0.57 -1.19
N THR A 12 -2.53 -0.66 -1.77
CA THR A 12 -2.28 -0.49 -3.22
C THR A 12 -2.81 0.83 -3.79
N LEU A 13 -2.67 1.92 -3.04
CA LEU A 13 -3.25 3.22 -3.34
C LEU A 13 -2.71 3.83 -4.64
N THR A 14 -1.42 3.62 -4.91
CA THR A 14 -0.71 4.15 -6.10
C THR A 14 -1.26 3.57 -7.39
N ALA A 15 -1.73 2.32 -7.40
CA ALA A 15 -2.38 1.74 -8.58
C ALA A 15 -3.69 2.47 -8.93
N GLY A 16 -4.37 3.04 -7.93
CA GLY A 16 -5.53 3.91 -8.12
C GLY A 16 -5.25 5.11 -9.04
N ASP A 17 -4.01 5.60 -9.07
CA ASP A 17 -3.62 6.77 -9.87
C ASP A 17 -3.65 6.48 -11.39
N THR A 18 -3.57 5.22 -11.81
CA THR A 18 -3.57 4.85 -13.23
C THR A 18 -4.94 4.42 -13.77
N THR A 19 -5.94 4.32 -12.90
CA THR A 19 -7.28 3.79 -13.24
C THR A 19 -7.93 4.51 -14.42
N GLU A 20 -7.88 5.84 -14.47
CA GLU A 20 -8.46 6.61 -15.58
C GLU A 20 -7.74 6.39 -16.92
N GLU A 21 -6.43 6.18 -16.89
CA GLU A 21 -5.65 5.88 -18.09
C GLU A 21 -5.95 4.45 -18.58
N LEU A 22 -6.02 3.50 -17.66
CA LEU A 22 -6.39 2.11 -17.96
C LEU A 22 -7.81 2.00 -18.51
N ALA A 23 -8.76 2.80 -18.00
CA ALA A 23 -10.12 2.86 -18.53
C ALA A 23 -10.16 3.30 -20.01
N LYS A 24 -9.13 4.00 -20.51
CA LYS A 24 -9.05 4.54 -21.87
C LYS A 24 -8.08 3.77 -22.77
N ASP A 25 -7.32 2.80 -22.25
CA ASP A 25 -6.28 2.10 -23.02
C ASP A 25 -6.88 1.13 -24.06
N PRO A 26 -6.77 1.42 -25.38
CA PRO A 26 -7.34 0.56 -26.42
C PRO A 26 -6.70 -0.84 -26.48
N LYS A 27 -5.55 -1.06 -25.83
CA LYS A 27 -4.89 -2.36 -25.74
C LYS A 27 -5.58 -3.32 -24.76
N LEU A 28 -6.32 -2.79 -23.79
CA LEU A 28 -7.08 -3.60 -22.83
C LEU A 28 -8.40 -4.08 -23.44
N ALA A 29 -8.90 -5.23 -23.01
CA ALA A 29 -10.21 -5.70 -23.42
C ALA A 29 -11.32 -4.75 -22.90
N PRO A 30 -12.44 -4.57 -23.64
CA PRO A 30 -13.54 -3.70 -23.21
C PRO A 30 -14.05 -4.00 -21.79
N GLU A 31 -14.13 -5.28 -21.43
CA GLU A 31 -14.60 -5.74 -20.12
C GLU A 31 -13.61 -5.40 -18.99
N ILE A 32 -12.33 -5.25 -19.31
CA ILE A 32 -11.30 -4.81 -18.36
C ILE A 32 -11.41 -3.29 -18.18
N ARG A 33 -11.50 -2.52 -19.27
CA ARG A 33 -11.66 -1.05 -19.21
C ARG A 33 -12.88 -0.64 -18.39
N ALA A 34 -14.01 -1.34 -18.61
CA ALA A 34 -15.26 -1.10 -17.90
C ALA A 34 -15.16 -1.25 -16.36
N LYS A 35 -14.16 -1.98 -15.84
CA LYS A 35 -13.93 -2.09 -14.38
C LYS A 35 -13.29 -0.84 -13.79
N PHE A 36 -12.57 -0.07 -14.59
CA PHE A 36 -11.89 1.15 -14.17
C PHE A 36 -12.73 2.40 -14.44
N GLU A 37 -13.68 2.31 -15.37
CA GLU A 37 -14.60 3.41 -15.68
C GLU A 37 -15.40 3.85 -14.44
N GLY A 38 -15.20 5.10 -14.02
CA GLY A 38 -15.93 5.69 -12.89
C GLY A 38 -15.63 5.07 -11.53
N LEU A 39 -14.54 4.29 -11.41
CA LEU A 39 -14.19 3.61 -10.16
C LEU A 39 -13.93 4.59 -9.01
N GLY A 40 -13.40 5.78 -9.30
CA GLY A 40 -13.04 6.76 -8.27
C GLY A 40 -11.83 6.28 -7.47
N ARG A 41 -11.84 6.50 -6.15
CA ARG A 41 -10.76 6.12 -5.20
C ARG A 41 -11.28 5.41 -3.94
N PRO A 42 -12.07 4.31 -4.06
CA PRO A 42 -12.64 3.61 -2.91
C PRO A 42 -11.58 3.05 -1.94
N GLU A 43 -10.37 2.80 -2.44
CA GLU A 43 -9.23 2.36 -1.64
C GLU A 43 -8.75 3.43 -0.64
N PHE A 44 -8.95 4.73 -0.90
CA PHE A 44 -8.66 5.79 0.08
C PHE A 44 -9.61 5.71 1.27
N ASP A 45 -10.90 5.52 1.03
CA ASP A 45 -11.89 5.34 2.10
C ASP A 45 -11.63 4.05 2.89
N ALA A 46 -11.29 2.96 2.19
CA ALA A 46 -10.95 1.69 2.83
C ALA A 46 -9.71 1.82 3.73
N MET A 47 -8.66 2.51 3.26
CA MET A 47 -7.45 2.77 4.05
C MET A 47 -7.77 3.61 5.29
N ARG A 48 -8.53 4.69 5.15
CA ARG A 48 -8.91 5.55 6.27
C ARG A 48 -9.71 4.77 7.33
N LEU A 49 -10.71 4.00 6.91
CA LEU A 49 -11.51 3.17 7.81
C LEU A 49 -10.66 2.08 8.50
N ALA A 50 -9.72 1.47 7.78
CA ALA A 50 -8.83 0.46 8.33
C ALA A 50 -7.88 1.06 9.40
N ALA A 51 -7.35 2.26 9.13
CA ALA A 51 -6.52 3.01 10.08
C ALA A 51 -7.32 3.37 11.34
N GLU A 52 -8.51 3.96 11.18
CA GLU A 52 -9.42 4.31 12.29
C GLU A 52 -9.80 3.08 13.15
N ALA A 53 -9.95 1.90 12.51
CA ALA A 53 -10.30 0.66 13.18
C ALA A 53 -9.10 -0.07 13.83
N GLY A 54 -7.87 0.40 13.64
CA GLY A 54 -6.66 -0.26 14.16
C GLY A 54 -6.30 -1.56 13.44
N VAL A 55 -6.63 -1.68 12.15
CA VAL A 55 -6.19 -2.80 11.31
C VAL A 55 -4.68 -2.74 11.11
N LYS A 56 -4.01 -3.89 11.10
CA LYS A 56 -2.58 -3.96 10.73
C LYS A 56 -2.42 -3.62 9.25
N VAL A 57 -1.55 -2.68 8.93
CA VAL A 57 -1.29 -2.26 7.55
C VAL A 57 0.18 -2.43 7.20
N ALA A 58 0.44 -3.01 6.03
CA ALA A 58 1.75 -3.04 5.40
C ALA A 58 1.68 -2.32 4.04
N MET A 59 2.72 -1.58 3.69
CA MET A 59 2.79 -0.88 2.41
C MET A 59 2.90 -1.89 1.25
N GLY A 60 2.15 -1.65 0.18
CA GLY A 60 2.30 -2.34 -1.10
C GLY A 60 1.50 -1.60 -2.16
N THR A 61 1.99 -1.60 -3.41
CA THR A 61 1.60 -0.60 -4.42
C THR A 61 0.90 -1.18 -5.64
N ASP A 62 0.90 -2.51 -5.79
CA ASP A 62 0.48 -3.22 -7.01
C ASP A 62 1.25 -2.79 -8.28
N CYS A 63 2.51 -2.35 -8.14
CA CYS A 63 3.39 -2.21 -9.32
C CYS A 63 3.61 -3.59 -9.96
N PRO A 64 3.42 -3.74 -11.28
CA PRO A 64 3.55 -2.69 -12.30
C PRO A 64 2.24 -2.05 -12.82
N VAL A 65 1.08 -2.19 -12.15
CA VAL A 65 -0.15 -1.48 -12.57
C VAL A 65 0.08 0.02 -12.62
N ALA A 66 0.75 0.56 -11.58
CA ALA A 66 1.49 1.79 -11.68
C ALA A 66 2.95 1.51 -12.07
N PRO A 67 3.62 2.38 -12.85
CA PRO A 67 5.01 2.18 -13.26
C PRO A 67 5.97 1.86 -12.11
N HIS A 68 6.91 0.95 -12.33
CA HIS A 68 8.00 0.74 -11.38
C HIS A 68 8.76 2.05 -11.12
N GLY A 69 9.13 2.29 -9.86
CA GLY A 69 9.76 3.54 -9.42
C GLY A 69 8.78 4.56 -8.84
N TRP A 70 7.47 4.37 -9.03
CA TRP A 70 6.44 5.20 -8.38
C TRP A 70 6.06 4.74 -6.98
N ASN A 71 6.78 3.73 -6.45
CA ASN A 71 6.45 3.07 -5.19
C ASN A 71 6.32 4.05 -4.01
N LEU A 72 7.12 5.12 -3.98
CA LEU A 72 7.12 6.09 -2.89
C LEU A 72 5.87 6.99 -2.87
N ASN A 73 5.07 7.04 -3.94
CA ASN A 73 3.78 7.75 -3.94
C ASN A 73 2.83 7.12 -2.92
N GLU A 74 2.93 5.82 -2.69
CA GLU A 74 2.13 5.08 -1.71
C GLU A 74 2.29 5.68 -0.31
N LEU A 75 3.51 6.06 0.09
CA LEU A 75 3.76 6.66 1.40
C LEU A 75 3.02 7.98 1.56
N ALA A 76 3.02 8.81 0.51
CA ALA A 76 2.29 10.08 0.50
C ALA A 76 0.78 9.84 0.57
N HIS A 77 0.26 8.87 -0.18
CA HIS A 77 -1.15 8.50 -0.15
C HIS A 77 -1.58 7.96 1.21
N MET A 78 -0.80 7.09 1.84
CA MET A 78 -1.07 6.57 3.18
C MET A 78 -1.09 7.70 4.21
N ALA A 79 -0.13 8.62 4.15
CA ALA A 79 -0.05 9.78 5.04
C ALA A 79 -1.22 10.77 4.84
N ALA A 80 -1.79 10.84 3.64
CA ALA A 80 -2.96 11.67 3.35
C ALA A 80 -4.30 10.99 3.76
N ASN A 81 -4.31 9.66 3.91
CA ASN A 81 -5.54 8.88 4.05
C ASN A 81 -5.56 8.00 5.32
N GLY A 82 -5.20 8.57 6.46
CA GLY A 82 -5.45 7.98 7.78
C GLY A 82 -4.21 7.66 8.60
N PHE A 83 -3.01 7.69 8.00
CA PHE A 83 -1.75 7.57 8.73
C PHE A 83 -1.04 8.92 8.87
N THR A 84 -0.22 9.05 9.90
CA THR A 84 0.85 10.05 9.97
C THR A 84 2.03 9.64 9.09
N PRO A 85 2.94 10.57 8.72
CA PRO A 85 4.15 10.20 7.99
C PRO A 85 5.00 9.11 8.67
N ALA A 86 5.05 9.13 10.01
CA ALA A 86 5.76 8.10 10.78
C ALA A 86 5.08 6.73 10.70
N GLU A 87 3.74 6.67 10.78
CA GLU A 87 2.98 5.43 10.62
C GLU A 87 3.11 4.86 9.19
N ALA A 88 3.13 5.71 8.16
CA ALA A 88 3.39 5.29 6.79
C ALA A 88 4.80 4.65 6.65
N LEU A 89 5.82 5.23 7.27
CA LEU A 89 7.17 4.64 7.30
C LEU A 89 7.21 3.31 8.06
N VAL A 90 6.50 3.20 9.18
CA VAL A 90 6.36 1.93 9.93
C VAL A 90 5.70 0.87 9.05
N ALA A 91 4.63 1.24 8.33
CA ALA A 91 3.94 0.35 7.39
C ALA A 91 4.85 -0.18 6.28
N ALA A 92 5.82 0.64 5.83
CA ALA A 92 6.80 0.30 4.82
C ALA A 92 8.06 -0.41 5.36
N THR A 93 8.22 -0.51 6.68
CA THR A 93 9.42 -1.07 7.31
C THR A 93 9.06 -2.21 8.26
N SER A 94 8.90 -1.95 9.55
CA SER A 94 8.71 -2.98 10.57
C SER A 94 7.41 -3.77 10.37
N SER A 95 6.32 -3.11 9.97
CA SER A 95 5.05 -3.77 9.64
C SER A 95 5.18 -4.71 8.43
N ALA A 96 5.81 -4.25 7.35
CA ALA A 96 6.05 -5.07 6.16
C ALA A 96 6.95 -6.27 6.50
N ALA A 97 7.97 -6.07 7.33
CA ALA A 97 8.83 -7.15 7.81
C ALA A 97 8.04 -8.17 8.65
N GLU A 98 7.14 -7.73 9.54
CA GLU A 98 6.27 -8.61 10.32
C GLU A 98 5.31 -9.41 9.42
N LEU A 99 4.68 -8.76 8.43
CA LEU A 99 3.81 -9.44 7.47
C LEU A 99 4.56 -10.55 6.72
N MET A 100 5.81 -10.31 6.33
CA MET A 100 6.65 -11.29 5.63
C MET A 100 7.31 -12.34 6.55
N GLY A 101 7.16 -12.22 7.87
CA GLY A 101 7.85 -13.10 8.83
C GLY A 101 9.36 -12.86 8.92
N LEU A 102 9.82 -11.65 8.60
CA LEU A 102 11.22 -11.23 8.55
C LEU A 102 11.59 -10.21 9.62
N GLN A 103 10.70 -9.94 10.59
CA GLN A 103 10.90 -8.93 11.63
C GLN A 103 12.15 -9.14 12.50
N ASP A 104 12.69 -10.36 12.56
CA ASP A 104 13.93 -10.65 13.30
C ASP A 104 15.20 -10.30 12.52
N HIS A 105 15.07 -10.07 11.20
CA HIS A 105 16.20 -9.82 10.30
C HIS A 105 16.16 -8.42 9.66
N LEU A 106 14.97 -7.86 9.42
CA LEU A 106 14.75 -6.63 8.64
C LEU A 106 13.73 -5.70 9.33
N GLY A 107 13.46 -4.56 8.68
CA GLY A 107 12.38 -3.64 9.05
C GLY A 107 12.70 -2.67 10.19
N SER A 108 13.89 -2.74 10.81
CA SER A 108 14.33 -1.74 11.80
C SER A 108 15.85 -1.68 11.89
N LEU A 109 16.37 -0.52 12.29
CA LEU A 109 17.79 -0.37 12.60
C LEU A 109 18.07 -0.84 14.02
N ALA A 110 18.59 -2.07 14.15
CA ALA A 110 18.93 -2.67 15.44
C ALA A 110 20.16 -3.58 15.31
N PRO A 111 20.99 -3.73 16.38
CA PRO A 111 22.11 -4.66 16.37
C PRO A 111 21.67 -6.09 16.02
N GLY A 112 22.43 -6.76 15.14
CA GLY A 112 22.16 -8.14 14.70
C GLY A 112 21.21 -8.27 13.50
N LYS A 113 20.52 -7.20 13.09
CA LYS A 113 19.72 -7.19 11.85
C LYS A 113 20.60 -6.94 10.61
N ILE A 114 20.05 -7.29 9.44
CA ILE A 114 20.68 -7.03 8.15
C ILE A 114 20.78 -5.51 7.93
N ALA A 115 21.92 -5.05 7.42
CA ALA A 115 22.20 -3.63 7.15
C ALA A 115 21.52 -3.14 5.86
N ASP A 116 20.18 -3.21 5.81
CA ASP A 116 19.36 -2.66 4.73
C ASP A 116 18.86 -1.26 5.12
N VAL A 117 19.43 -0.21 4.50
CA VAL A 117 19.29 1.19 4.92
C VAL A 117 19.20 2.11 3.71
N VAL A 118 18.30 3.09 3.76
CA VAL A 118 18.13 4.18 2.77
C VAL A 118 18.23 5.53 3.50
N VAL A 119 18.87 6.52 2.86
CA VAL A 119 19.11 7.88 3.39
C VAL A 119 18.63 8.92 2.39
#